data_AF-A0A0S2KHR9-F1
#
_entry.id   AF-A0A0S2KHR9-F1
#
_cell.length_a   1.000
_cell.length_b   1.000
_cell.length_c   1.000
_cell.angle_alpha   90.00
_cell.angle_beta   90.00
_cell.angle_gamma   90.00
#
_symmetry.space_group_name_H-M   'P 1'
#
loop_
_entity.id
_entity.type
_entity.pdbx_description
1 polymer ?
#
loop_
_entity_poly.entity_id
_entity_poly.type
_entity_poly.pdbx_seq_one_letter_code
_entity_poly.pdbx_strand_id
1 'polypeptide(L)'
;MEKQTTLVVVDCQYDFCDPAGTLYVAGAETAVSHILDFINTHDDLSEVIFTVDWHHAKDASFKSQGGPWPPHCIRFSKGSQIDERLIQACLDKDIPYQVIRKGEVIETEEYGAFQRIGKLADGRYTLGTLTDEVTWAGNRMVICGVAGDYCVLETLRNLLNGGLSVDVFARGIASIDGGSKLNDFIRQKGLTCC
;
A
#
# COMPACT_ATOMS: atom_id res chain seq x y z
N MET A 1 11.25 -23.61 -4.26
CA MET A 1 11.43 -22.58 -5.30
C MET A 1 12.21 -21.44 -4.67
N GLU A 2 13.11 -20.75 -5.38
CA GLU A 2 13.69 -19.53 -4.80
C GLU A 2 12.57 -18.50 -4.60
N LYS A 3 12.50 -17.89 -3.42
CA LYS A 3 11.54 -16.82 -3.13
C LYS A 3 12.00 -15.57 -3.90
N GLN A 4 11.18 -15.08 -4.82
CA GLN A 4 11.55 -14.07 -5.81
C GLN A 4 10.45 -13.01 -6.03
N THR A 5 9.43 -12.96 -5.17
CA THR A 5 8.33 -11.98 -5.26
C THR A 5 8.25 -11.13 -3.98
N THR A 6 8.11 -9.81 -4.13
CA THR A 6 7.78 -8.87 -3.05
C THR A 6 6.36 -8.37 -3.26
N LEU A 7 5.50 -8.54 -2.25
CA LEU A 7 4.15 -8.00 -2.27
C LEU A 7 4.12 -6.64 -1.58
N VAL A 8 3.69 -5.60 -2.27
CA VAL A 8 3.41 -4.27 -1.71
C VAL A 8 1.93 -4.20 -1.41
N VAL A 9 1.58 -4.07 -0.12
CA VAL A 9 0.22 -3.94 0.37
C VAL A 9 0.00 -2.49 0.79
N VAL A 10 -0.78 -1.76 -0.01
CA VAL A 10 -1.01 -0.33 0.19
C VAL A 10 -2.17 -0.11 1.15
N ASP A 11 -1.87 0.50 2.30
CA ASP A 11 -2.82 1.09 3.25
C ASP A 11 -4.00 0.17 3.65
N CYS A 12 -3.78 -1.13 3.81
CA CYS A 12 -4.79 -2.05 4.36
C CYS A 12 -4.97 -1.86 5.87
N GLN A 13 -5.37 -0.66 6.28
CA GLN A 13 -5.58 -0.26 7.67
C GLN A 13 -7.06 -0.29 8.05
N TYR A 14 -7.34 -0.39 9.35
CA TYR A 14 -8.71 -0.49 9.89
C TYR A 14 -9.65 0.59 9.36
N ASP A 15 -9.21 1.86 9.33
CA ASP A 15 -10.08 2.96 8.90
C ASP A 15 -10.53 2.85 7.44
N PHE A 16 -9.77 2.14 6.61
CA PHE A 16 -10.10 1.89 5.20
C PHE A 16 -10.77 0.54 4.96
N CYS A 17 -10.39 -0.49 5.71
CA CYS A 17 -10.77 -1.88 5.42
C CYS A 17 -11.96 -2.41 6.23
N ASP A 18 -12.25 -1.83 7.39
CA ASP A 18 -13.37 -2.26 8.23
C ASP A 18 -14.60 -1.36 7.95
N PRO A 19 -15.83 -1.90 7.79
CA PRO A 19 -17.05 -1.10 7.64
C PRO A 19 -17.32 -0.12 8.80
N ALA A 20 -16.73 -0.34 9.97
CA ALA A 20 -16.77 0.56 11.11
C ALA A 20 -15.56 1.54 11.17
N GLY A 21 -14.69 1.51 10.17
CA GLY A 21 -13.59 2.46 9.97
C GLY A 21 -14.09 3.86 9.57
N THR A 22 -13.30 4.90 9.87
CA THR A 22 -13.75 6.28 9.65
C THR A 22 -13.76 6.71 8.18
N LEU A 23 -13.02 6.01 7.32
CA LEU A 23 -12.90 6.29 5.88
C LEU A 23 -12.98 4.99 5.06
N TYR A 24 -13.95 4.14 5.39
CA TYR A 24 -14.12 2.83 4.79
C TYR A 24 -14.23 2.88 3.25
N VAL A 25 -13.45 2.02 2.58
CA VAL A 25 -13.48 1.81 1.14
C VAL A 25 -14.35 0.59 0.85
N ALA A 26 -15.47 0.79 0.16
CA ALA A 26 -16.40 -0.29 -0.14
C ALA A 26 -15.72 -1.46 -0.87
N GLY A 27 -15.87 -2.67 -0.33
CA GLY A 27 -15.26 -3.90 -0.88
C GLY A 27 -13.82 -4.17 -0.43
N ALA A 28 -13.23 -3.31 0.41
CA ALA A 28 -11.88 -3.51 0.93
C ALA A 28 -11.72 -4.81 1.72
N GLU A 29 -12.74 -5.26 2.46
CA GLU A 29 -12.73 -6.54 3.16
C GLU A 29 -12.60 -7.74 2.22
N THR A 30 -13.16 -7.63 1.01
CA THR A 30 -13.04 -8.65 -0.04
C THR A 30 -11.64 -8.60 -0.66
N ALA A 31 -11.13 -7.40 -0.94
CA ALA A 31 -9.75 -7.21 -1.42
C ALA A 31 -8.73 -7.79 -0.42
N VAL A 32 -8.88 -7.49 0.88
CA VAL A 32 -8.04 -8.07 1.96
C VAL A 32 -8.12 -9.59 1.97
N SER A 33 -9.31 -10.18 1.77
CA SER A 33 -9.45 -11.64 1.69
C SER A 33 -8.66 -12.23 0.52
N HIS A 34 -8.64 -11.56 -0.63
CA HIS A 34 -7.80 -11.98 -1.76
C HIS A 34 -6.30 -11.78 -1.52
N ILE A 35 -5.91 -10.73 -0.79
CA ILE A 35 -4.51 -10.53 -0.38
C ILE A 35 -4.08 -11.65 0.60
N LEU A 36 -4.95 -12.03 1.54
CA LEU A 36 -4.70 -13.17 2.44
C LEU A 36 -4.49 -14.46 1.66
N ASP A 37 -5.37 -14.74 0.68
CA ASP A 37 -5.21 -15.90 -0.20
C ASP A 37 -3.87 -15.86 -0.95
N PHE A 38 -3.47 -14.68 -1.44
CA PHE A 38 -2.19 -14.49 -2.12
C PHE A 38 -1.02 -14.87 -1.20
N ILE A 39 -0.97 -14.30 0.01
CA ILE A 39 0.08 -14.58 1.02
C ILE A 39 0.14 -16.06 1.37
N ASN A 40 -1.01 -16.71 1.53
CA ASN A 40 -1.08 -18.12 1.95
C ASN A 40 -0.66 -19.11 0.85
N THR A 41 -0.87 -18.75 -0.42
CA THR A 41 -0.74 -19.68 -1.56
C THR A 41 0.49 -19.46 -2.44
N HIS A 42 1.15 -18.31 -2.34
CA HIS A 42 2.35 -18.00 -3.15
C HIS A 42 3.64 -18.41 -2.40
N ASP A 43 4.13 -19.61 -2.71
CA ASP A 43 5.36 -20.14 -2.10
C ASP A 43 6.65 -19.38 -2.52
N ASP A 44 6.58 -18.54 -3.55
CA ASP A 44 7.66 -17.67 -4.00
C ASP A 44 7.69 -16.29 -3.33
N LEU A 45 6.75 -16.01 -2.41
CA LEU A 45 6.68 -14.74 -1.69
C LEU A 45 7.87 -14.60 -0.72
N SER A 46 8.76 -13.66 -1.05
CA SER A 46 10.01 -13.37 -0.34
C SER A 46 9.83 -12.42 0.83
N GLU A 47 9.01 -11.39 0.66
CA GLU A 47 8.71 -10.39 1.67
C GLU A 47 7.39 -9.67 1.37
N VAL A 48 6.85 -9.00 2.37
CA VAL A 48 5.73 -8.05 2.22
C VAL A 48 6.18 -6.66 2.66
N ILE A 49 5.84 -5.63 1.89
CA ILE A 49 6.02 -4.23 2.28
C ILE A 49 4.63 -3.62 2.47
N PHE A 50 4.29 -3.27 3.70
CA PHE A 50 3.06 -2.55 4.01
C PHE A 50 3.31 -1.05 3.96
N THR A 51 2.50 -0.31 3.23
CA THR A 51 2.42 1.15 3.41
C THR A 51 1.30 1.45 4.40
N VAL A 52 1.48 2.51 5.20
CA VAL A 52 0.47 2.98 6.13
C VAL A 52 0.37 4.50 6.09
N ASP A 53 -0.85 5.01 5.99
CA ASP A 53 -1.14 6.39 6.37
C ASP A 53 -0.93 6.56 7.87
N TRP A 54 -0.24 7.64 8.24
CA TRP A 54 0.23 7.83 9.61
C TRP A 54 0.07 9.29 10.07
N HIS A 55 -1.17 9.72 10.13
CA HIS A 55 -1.51 11.13 10.33
C HIS A 55 -1.41 11.58 11.80
N HIS A 56 -1.18 12.88 11.95
CA HIS A 56 -1.41 13.58 13.21
C HIS A 56 -2.90 13.87 13.40
N ALA A 57 -3.37 13.98 14.65
CA ALA A 57 -4.79 14.27 14.93
C ALA A 57 -5.31 15.64 14.39
N LYS A 58 -4.41 16.53 13.95
CA LYS A 58 -4.70 17.84 13.36
C LYS A 58 -4.12 17.97 11.95
N ASP A 59 -4.05 16.87 11.23
CA ASP A 59 -3.57 16.85 9.84
C ASP A 59 -4.37 17.81 8.95
N ALA A 60 -3.69 18.53 8.03
CA ALA A 60 -4.34 19.50 7.16
C ALA A 60 -5.31 18.84 6.17
N SER A 61 -5.13 17.55 5.87
CA SER A 61 -6.05 16.78 5.02
C SER A 61 -7.43 16.57 5.67
N PHE A 62 -7.55 16.76 6.99
CA PHE A 62 -8.80 16.53 7.69
C PHE A 62 -9.79 17.70 7.55
N LYS A 63 -11.09 17.38 7.46
CA LYS A 63 -12.20 18.33 7.39
C LYS A 63 -12.19 19.35 8.53
N SER A 64 -11.74 18.94 9.72
CA SER A 64 -11.60 19.84 10.86
C SER A 64 -10.55 20.94 10.66
N GLN A 65 -9.62 20.75 9.72
CA GLN A 65 -8.57 21.69 9.33
C GLN A 65 -8.79 22.29 7.92
N GLY A 66 -9.93 21.99 7.29
CA GLY A 66 -10.28 22.50 5.95
C GLY A 66 -9.95 21.54 4.79
N GLY A 67 -9.40 20.36 5.07
CA GLY A 67 -9.14 19.33 4.05
C GLY A 67 -10.37 18.50 3.68
N PRO A 68 -10.23 17.58 2.70
CA PRO A 68 -11.38 16.83 2.16
C PRO A 68 -11.80 15.61 2.99
N TRP A 69 -10.92 15.08 3.86
CA TRP A 69 -11.11 13.77 4.49
C TRP A 69 -11.64 13.86 5.92
N PRO A 70 -12.45 12.91 6.41
CA PRO A 70 -12.65 12.77 7.86
C PRO A 70 -11.29 12.45 8.53
N PRO A 71 -11.13 12.71 9.85
CA PRO A 71 -9.98 12.19 10.57
C PRO A 71 -9.89 10.67 10.45
N HIS A 72 -8.75 10.18 9.98
CA HIS A 72 -8.49 8.77 9.70
C HIS A 72 -7.01 8.45 9.91
N CYS A 73 -6.69 7.18 10.12
CA CYS A 73 -5.33 6.67 10.25
C CYS A 73 -4.45 7.49 11.21
N ILE A 74 -5.07 8.04 12.26
CA ILE A 74 -4.36 8.82 13.28
C ILE A 74 -3.38 7.88 13.96
N ARG A 75 -2.11 8.27 13.99
CA ARG A 75 -1.03 7.49 14.59
C ARG A 75 -1.39 6.94 15.97
N PHE A 76 -1.07 5.67 16.18
CA PHE A 76 -1.34 4.91 17.41
C PHE A 76 -2.82 4.71 17.77
N SER A 77 -3.75 5.02 16.87
CA SER A 77 -5.17 4.69 17.05
C SER A 77 -5.50 3.31 16.50
N LYS A 78 -6.70 2.80 16.81
CA LYS A 78 -7.24 1.61 16.14
C LYS A 78 -7.29 1.79 14.62
N GLY A 79 -7.69 2.98 14.18
CA GLY A 79 -7.86 3.33 12.77
C GLY A 79 -6.61 3.15 11.92
N SER A 80 -5.44 3.40 12.50
CA SER A 80 -4.15 3.26 11.82
C SER A 80 -3.58 1.83 11.82
N GLN A 81 -4.25 0.86 12.46
CA GLN A 81 -3.77 -0.51 12.56
C GLN A 81 -3.91 -1.23 11.21
N ILE A 82 -2.85 -1.89 10.73
CA ILE A 82 -2.91 -2.82 9.58
C ILE A 82 -3.89 -3.95 9.93
N ASP A 83 -4.70 -4.42 8.96
CA ASP A 83 -5.58 -5.58 9.16
C ASP A 83 -4.80 -6.76 9.74
N GLU A 84 -5.16 -7.16 10.97
CA GLU A 84 -4.40 -8.12 11.75
C GLU A 84 -4.26 -9.48 11.06
N ARG A 85 -5.21 -9.84 10.19
CA ARG A 85 -5.18 -11.10 9.45
C ARG A 85 -3.97 -11.15 8.53
N LEU A 86 -3.60 -10.01 7.92
CA LEU A 86 -2.45 -9.91 7.02
C LEU A 86 -1.14 -10.11 7.79
N ILE A 87 -1.04 -9.50 8.98
CA ILE A 87 0.11 -9.67 9.86
C ILE A 87 0.21 -11.13 10.31
N GLN A 88 -0.90 -11.71 10.76
CA GLN A 88 -0.91 -13.11 11.20
C GLN A 88 -0.54 -14.07 10.08
N ALA A 89 -1.01 -13.84 8.85
CA ALA A 89 -0.64 -14.65 7.69
C ALA A 89 0.87 -14.60 7.40
N CYS A 90 1.50 -13.43 7.49
CA CYS A 90 2.95 -13.31 7.36
C CYS A 90 3.70 -14.08 8.46
N LEU A 91 3.22 -14.01 9.72
CA LEU A 91 3.82 -14.75 10.85
C LEU A 91 3.67 -16.26 10.68
N ASP A 92 2.48 -16.75 10.32
CA ASP A 92 2.19 -18.18 10.16
C ASP A 92 3.01 -18.81 9.03
N LYS A 93 3.32 -18.02 7.99
CA LYS A 93 4.09 -18.45 6.81
C LYS A 93 5.59 -18.14 6.92
N ASP A 94 6.05 -17.55 8.02
CA ASP A 94 7.42 -17.06 8.21
C ASP A 94 7.90 -16.20 7.02
N ILE A 95 7.05 -15.23 6.64
CA ILE A 95 7.32 -14.26 5.59
C ILE A 95 7.74 -12.94 6.26
N PRO A 96 8.96 -12.46 6.04
CA PRO A 96 9.40 -11.18 6.59
C PRO A 96 8.55 -10.05 6.01
N TYR A 97 8.25 -9.05 6.83
CA TYR A 97 7.59 -7.84 6.37
C TYR A 97 8.25 -6.57 6.88
N GLN A 98 8.12 -5.52 6.09
CA GLN A 98 8.52 -4.16 6.43
C GLN A 98 7.29 -3.26 6.42
N VAL A 99 7.32 -2.19 7.21
CA VAL A 99 6.25 -1.18 7.25
C VAL A 99 6.88 0.17 6.94
N ILE A 100 6.27 0.91 6.01
CA ILE A 100 6.68 2.27 5.66
C ILE A 100 5.52 3.24 5.89
N ARG A 101 5.79 4.33 6.62
CA ARG A 101 4.79 5.35 6.94
C ARG A 101 4.80 6.49 5.92
N LYS A 102 3.62 7.02 5.62
CA LYS A 102 3.42 8.23 4.79
C LYS A 102 2.38 9.15 5.43
N GLY A 103 2.34 10.41 5.00
CA GLY A 103 1.36 11.40 5.49
C GLY A 103 1.68 11.93 6.89
N GLU A 104 2.95 11.84 7.33
CA GLU A 104 3.34 12.31 8.68
C GLU A 104 3.53 13.84 8.75
N VAL A 105 3.71 14.51 7.62
CA VAL A 105 3.93 15.96 7.55
C VAL A 105 2.57 16.66 7.46
N ILE A 106 2.18 17.32 8.54
CA ILE A 106 0.85 17.93 8.75
C ILE A 106 0.40 18.81 7.58
N GLU A 107 1.33 19.56 6.98
CA GLU A 107 1.03 20.57 5.96
C GLU A 107 0.93 20.00 4.53
N THR A 108 1.28 18.72 4.32
CA THR A 108 1.37 18.14 3.00
C THR A 108 0.64 16.80 2.91
N GLU A 109 -0.18 16.66 1.88
CA GLU A 109 -0.80 15.38 1.53
C GLU A 109 0.21 14.45 0.84
N GLU A 110 0.13 13.15 1.12
CA GLU A 110 1.08 12.15 0.64
C GLU A 110 0.38 10.84 0.24
N TYR A 111 -0.43 10.88 -0.83
CA TYR A 111 -1.16 9.69 -1.28
C TYR A 111 -0.24 8.52 -1.70
N GLY A 112 0.74 8.77 -2.57
CA GLY A 112 1.59 7.71 -3.11
C GLY A 112 2.83 7.49 -2.27
N ALA A 113 3.12 6.24 -1.91
CA ALA A 113 4.40 5.86 -1.31
C ALA A 113 5.54 5.88 -2.35
N PHE A 114 6.78 5.80 -1.85
CA PHE A 114 7.99 5.60 -2.66
C PHE A 114 8.34 6.75 -3.62
N GLN A 115 8.15 8.02 -3.26
CA GLN A 115 8.62 9.13 -4.13
C GLN A 115 10.16 9.22 -4.18
N ARG A 116 10.86 8.61 -3.23
CA ARG A 116 12.32 8.48 -3.23
C ARG A 116 12.73 7.05 -3.51
N ILE A 117 13.42 6.82 -4.63
CA ILE A 117 13.93 5.51 -5.00
C ILE A 117 15.43 5.63 -5.24
N GLY A 118 16.22 4.90 -4.46
CA GLY A 118 17.67 4.82 -4.58
C GLY A 118 18.13 3.41 -4.93
N LYS A 119 19.14 3.27 -5.80
CA LYS A 119 19.76 1.98 -6.07
C LYS A 119 21.03 1.82 -5.24
N LEU A 120 21.13 0.73 -4.50
CA LEU A 120 22.29 0.39 -3.66
C LEU A 120 23.35 -0.36 -4.47
N ALA A 121 24.60 -0.32 -4.00
CA ALA A 121 25.74 -0.94 -4.67
C ALA A 121 25.63 -2.48 -4.77
N ASP A 122 24.89 -3.11 -3.86
CA ASP A 122 24.67 -4.57 -3.81
C ASP A 122 23.47 -5.04 -4.64
N GLY A 123 22.85 -4.14 -5.41
CA GLY A 123 21.71 -4.43 -6.28
C GLY A 123 20.34 -4.27 -5.63
N ARG A 124 20.27 -4.03 -4.31
CA ARG A 124 19.02 -3.68 -3.61
C ARG A 124 18.62 -2.24 -3.89
N TYR A 125 17.44 -1.85 -3.40
CA TYR A 125 16.87 -0.53 -3.56
C TYR A 125 16.43 0.05 -2.22
N THR A 126 16.62 1.35 -2.01
CA THR A 126 15.89 2.08 -0.98
C THR A 126 14.61 2.63 -1.57
N LEU A 127 13.50 2.44 -0.88
CA LEU A 127 12.19 2.95 -1.25
C LEU A 127 11.68 3.82 -0.09
N GLY A 128 11.51 5.12 -0.34
CA GLY A 128 11.22 6.11 0.70
C GLY A 128 9.99 6.96 0.42
N THR A 129 9.24 7.24 1.48
CA THR A 129 8.18 8.27 1.55
C THR A 129 8.83 9.62 1.86
N LEU A 130 8.11 10.65 2.29
CA LEU A 130 8.73 11.89 2.76
C LEU A 130 9.52 11.71 4.07
N THR A 131 9.07 10.83 4.96
CA THR A 131 9.59 10.74 6.34
C THR A 131 10.17 9.38 6.71
N ASP A 132 10.00 8.36 5.87
CA ASP A 132 10.38 6.98 6.17
C ASP A 132 11.04 6.29 4.96
N GLU A 133 11.71 5.16 5.20
CA GLU A 133 12.41 4.40 4.16
C GLU A 133 12.52 2.91 4.49
N VAL A 134 12.35 2.06 3.49
CA VAL A 134 12.57 0.60 3.56
C VAL A 134 13.57 0.16 2.50
N THR A 135 14.13 -1.04 2.66
CA THR A 135 15.04 -1.62 1.66
C THR A 135 14.37 -2.79 0.95
N TRP A 136 14.28 -2.73 -0.37
CA TRP A 136 13.71 -3.78 -1.22
C TRP A 136 14.82 -4.59 -1.90
N ALA A 137 14.64 -5.91 -1.96
CA ALA A 137 15.62 -6.83 -2.54
C ALA A 137 15.81 -6.70 -4.06
N GLY A 138 14.90 -6.02 -4.77
CA GLY A 138 14.92 -5.94 -6.24
C GLY A 138 14.26 -7.13 -6.95
N ASN A 139 13.45 -7.89 -6.20
CA ASN A 139 12.70 -9.07 -6.67
C ASN A 139 11.57 -8.69 -7.65
N ARG A 140 10.73 -9.62 -8.10
CA ARG A 140 9.49 -9.26 -8.80
C ARG A 140 8.58 -8.50 -7.84
N MET A 141 8.06 -7.33 -8.23
CA MET A 141 7.16 -6.54 -7.37
C MET A 141 5.70 -6.70 -7.81
N VAL A 142 4.82 -7.00 -6.86
CA VAL A 142 3.37 -7.04 -7.06
C VAL A 142 2.70 -6.04 -6.11
N ILE A 143 1.80 -5.20 -6.61
CA ILE A 143 1.09 -4.19 -5.80
C ILE A 143 -0.39 -4.52 -5.65
N CYS A 144 -0.92 -4.28 -4.46
CA CYS A 144 -2.33 -4.42 -4.08
C CYS A 144 -2.70 -3.44 -2.96
N GLY A 145 -3.95 -3.47 -2.48
CA GLY A 145 -4.40 -2.66 -1.34
C GLY A 145 -5.43 -1.60 -1.70
N VAL A 146 -5.46 -0.50 -0.95
CA VAL A 146 -6.49 0.55 -1.05
C VAL A 146 -5.89 1.95 -0.93
N ALA A 147 -6.58 3.01 -1.36
CA ALA A 147 -7.64 2.98 -2.36
C ALA A 147 -7.04 2.94 -3.77
N GLY A 148 -7.64 2.15 -4.67
CA GLY A 148 -7.14 1.96 -6.03
C GLY A 148 -7.00 3.27 -6.82
N ASP A 149 -7.89 4.24 -6.61
CA ASP A 149 -7.92 5.52 -7.32
C ASP A 149 -7.13 6.66 -6.65
N TYR A 150 -6.48 6.37 -5.52
CA TYR A 150 -5.60 7.26 -4.78
C TYR A 150 -4.27 6.58 -4.48
N CYS A 151 -4.08 6.05 -3.27
CA CYS A 151 -2.78 5.61 -2.77
C CYS A 151 -2.14 4.52 -3.63
N VAL A 152 -2.92 3.55 -4.11
CA VAL A 152 -2.40 2.51 -5.01
C VAL A 152 -1.94 3.11 -6.33
N LEU A 153 -2.76 3.96 -6.95
CA LEU A 153 -2.46 4.59 -8.23
C LEU A 153 -1.24 5.51 -8.13
N GLU A 154 -1.15 6.35 -7.11
CA GLU A 154 -0.01 7.25 -6.92
C GLU A 154 1.27 6.47 -6.55
N THR A 155 1.17 5.43 -5.72
CA THR A 155 2.31 4.54 -5.41
C THR A 155 2.81 3.85 -6.69
N LEU A 156 1.89 3.34 -7.51
CA LEU A 156 2.23 2.73 -8.80
C LEU A 156 2.89 3.74 -9.75
N ARG A 157 2.41 4.99 -9.80
CA ARG A 157 3.04 6.06 -10.57
C ARG A 157 4.46 6.35 -10.11
N ASN A 158 4.69 6.45 -8.80
CA ASN A 158 6.01 6.70 -8.24
C ASN A 158 6.99 5.60 -8.60
N LEU A 159 6.60 4.33 -8.42
CA LEU A 159 7.41 3.17 -8.77
C LEU A 159 7.79 3.13 -10.26
N LEU A 160 6.80 3.35 -11.15
CA LEU A 160 7.04 3.39 -12.60
C LEU A 160 7.91 4.58 -13.02
N ASN A 161 7.71 5.75 -12.44
CA ASN A 161 8.54 6.93 -12.69
C ASN A 161 9.98 6.75 -12.17
N GLY A 162 10.17 5.95 -11.12
CA GLY A 162 11.46 5.49 -10.64
C GLY A 162 12.13 4.43 -11.51
N GLY A 163 11.51 4.03 -12.63
CA GLY A 163 12.05 3.06 -13.58
C GLY A 163 11.91 1.61 -13.13
N LEU A 164 11.02 1.32 -12.17
CA LEU A 164 10.75 -0.04 -11.71
C LEU A 164 9.63 -0.68 -12.52
N SER A 165 9.64 -2.01 -12.60
CA SER A 165 8.56 -2.82 -13.16
C SER A 165 7.69 -3.36 -12.04
N VAL A 166 6.37 -3.22 -12.17
CA VAL A 166 5.40 -3.58 -11.13
C VAL A 166 4.21 -4.28 -11.77
N ASP A 167 3.87 -5.46 -11.24
CA ASP A 167 2.64 -6.16 -11.58
C ASP A 167 1.51 -5.73 -10.64
N VAL A 168 0.28 -5.69 -11.14
CA VAL A 168 -0.88 -5.29 -10.34
C VAL A 168 -1.72 -6.52 -9.98
N PHE A 169 -1.93 -6.79 -8.70
CA PHE A 169 -2.86 -7.82 -8.25
C PHE A 169 -4.26 -7.21 -8.11
N ALA A 170 -4.99 -7.14 -9.23
CA ALA A 170 -6.22 -6.35 -9.34
C ALA A 170 -7.34 -6.84 -8.41
N ARG A 171 -7.41 -8.15 -8.13
CA ARG A 171 -8.39 -8.73 -7.20
C ARG A 171 -8.14 -8.31 -5.75
N GLY A 172 -6.90 -7.97 -5.41
CA GLY A 172 -6.53 -7.45 -4.09
C GLY A 172 -6.67 -5.93 -3.99
N ILE A 173 -7.43 -5.27 -4.87
CA ILE A 173 -7.58 -3.81 -4.84
C ILE A 173 -9.06 -3.43 -4.75
N ALA A 174 -9.37 -2.49 -3.86
CA ALA A 174 -10.65 -1.80 -3.79
C ALA A 174 -10.44 -0.29 -3.98
N SER A 175 -11.42 0.37 -4.60
CA SER A 175 -11.36 1.80 -4.94
C SER A 175 -12.63 2.52 -4.52
N ILE A 176 -12.50 3.82 -4.24
CA ILE A 176 -13.64 4.68 -3.94
C ILE A 176 -14.47 4.92 -5.21
N ASP A 177 -13.80 5.06 -6.36
CA ASP A 177 -14.43 5.29 -7.67
C ASP A 177 -14.86 4.01 -8.42
N GLY A 178 -14.83 2.84 -7.75
CA GLY A 178 -15.12 1.54 -8.39
C GLY A 178 -14.02 1.05 -9.36
N GLY A 179 -12.83 1.66 -9.34
CA GLY A 179 -11.65 1.23 -10.09
C GLY A 179 -11.41 1.99 -11.39
N SER A 180 -12.20 3.03 -11.70
CA SER A 180 -12.13 3.73 -12.99
C SER A 180 -10.74 4.28 -13.28
N LYS A 181 -10.20 5.13 -12.40
CA LYS A 181 -8.89 5.77 -12.63
C LYS A 181 -7.74 4.77 -12.73
N LEU A 182 -7.74 3.76 -11.86
CA LEU A 182 -6.70 2.74 -11.86
C LEU A 182 -6.74 1.89 -13.12
N ASN A 183 -7.92 1.43 -13.52
CA ASN A 183 -8.09 0.62 -14.73
C ASN A 183 -7.68 1.37 -15.99
N ASP A 184 -8.02 2.66 -16.09
CA ASP A 184 -7.61 3.50 -17.20
C ASP A 184 -6.08 3.65 -17.25
N PHE A 185 -5.45 3.87 -16.09
CA PHE A 185 -4.00 3.98 -15.99
C PHE A 185 -3.28 2.67 -16.37
N ILE A 186 -3.75 1.53 -15.87
CA ILE A 186 -3.23 0.18 -16.20
C ILE A 186 -3.28 -0.04 -17.72
N ARG A 187 -4.43 0.25 -18.35
CA ARG A 187 -4.61 0.13 -19.80
C ARG A 187 -3.68 1.05 -20.57
N GLN A 188 -3.55 2.31 -20.14
CA GLN A 188 -2.68 3.30 -20.79
C GLN A 188 -1.20 2.91 -20.74
N LYS A 189 -0.77 2.30 -19.63
CA LYS A 189 0.63 1.90 -19.41
C LYS A 189 0.94 0.48 -19.86
N GLY A 190 -0.07 -0.32 -20.23
CA GLY A 190 0.10 -1.71 -20.66
C GLY A 190 0.65 -2.60 -19.54
N LEU A 191 0.23 -2.36 -18.29
CA LEU A 191 0.74 -3.09 -17.13
C LEU A 191 0.17 -4.50 -17.06
N THR A 192 0.98 -5.43 -16.56
CA THR A 192 0.54 -6.80 -16.29
C THR A 192 -0.37 -6.83 -15.07
N CYS A 193 -1.55 -7.43 -15.23
CA CYS A 193 -2.41 -7.78 -14.10
C CYS A 193 -2.26 -9.27 -13.79
N CYS A 194 -2.18 -9.61 -12.51
CA CYS A 194 -2.21 -10.98 -12.01
C CYS A 194 -3.42 -11.22 -11.11
#